data_AF-A0A661EVJ7-F1
#
_entry.id   AF-A0A661EVJ7-F1
#
_cell.length_a   1.000
_cell.length_b   1.000
_cell.length_c   1.000
_cell.angle_alpha   90.00
_cell.angle_beta   90.00
_cell.angle_gamma   90.00
#
_symmetry.space_group_name_H-M   'P 1'
#
loop_
_entity.id
_entity.type
_entity.pdbx_description
1 polymer ?
#
loop_
_entity_poly.entity_id
_entity_poly.type
_entity_poly.pdbx_seq_one_letter_code
_entity_poly.pdbx_strand_id
1 'polypeptide(L)'
;MLEKWVENNPKELSATLMLAMAHQEKGHREKAVYYYEKIIVKAPNNTLVLNNLAWLYQELGDKRAVATAEKALAGAESRPEVADTAGWVLIQNNQVNRGLVILQQAAVQAPHIPAIRVHLAEALIKAGREDEAKKELTRLLKEKKRFAEREEAEKLLESLK
;
A
#
# COMPACT_ATOMS: atom_id res chain seq x y z
N MET A 1 -27.34 1.94 9.48
CA MET A 1 -28.24 1.60 8.35
C MET A 1 -27.57 0.63 7.36
N LEU A 2 -26.25 0.70 7.11
CA LEU A 2 -25.53 -0.32 6.31
C LEU A 2 -24.88 -1.43 7.15
N GLU A 3 -24.20 -1.10 8.26
CA GLU A 3 -23.58 -2.10 9.16
C GLU A 3 -24.58 -3.18 9.60
N LYS A 4 -25.74 -2.77 10.15
CA LYS A 4 -26.82 -3.69 10.55
C LYS A 4 -27.33 -4.57 9.40
N TRP A 5 -27.33 -4.06 8.17
CA TRP A 5 -27.76 -4.83 7.01
C TRP A 5 -26.72 -5.89 6.66
N VAL A 6 -25.42 -5.54 6.65
CA VAL A 6 -24.32 -6.47 6.39
C VAL A 6 -24.26 -7.56 7.45
N GLU A 7 -24.42 -7.20 8.73
CA GLU A 7 -24.47 -8.18 9.83
C GLU A 7 -25.63 -9.17 9.69
N ASN A 8 -26.77 -8.72 9.15
CA ASN A 8 -27.92 -9.58 8.89
C ASN A 8 -27.86 -10.32 7.53
N ASN A 9 -26.93 -9.94 6.64
CA ASN A 9 -26.78 -10.51 5.30
C ASN A 9 -25.30 -10.87 5.01
N PRO A 10 -24.67 -11.75 5.80
CA PRO A 10 -23.23 -12.00 5.75
C PRO A 10 -22.72 -12.68 4.46
N LYS A 11 -23.63 -13.07 3.56
CA LYS A 11 -23.29 -13.66 2.25
C LYS A 11 -23.02 -12.59 1.18
N GLU A 12 -23.45 -11.35 1.41
CA GLU A 12 -23.35 -10.26 0.45
C GLU A 12 -21.99 -9.57 0.54
N LEU A 13 -21.01 -10.13 -0.20
CA LEU A 13 -19.62 -9.68 -0.15
C LEU A 13 -19.44 -8.26 -0.69
N SER A 14 -20.21 -7.85 -1.70
CA SER A 14 -20.09 -6.51 -2.31
C SER A 14 -20.43 -5.39 -1.33
N ALA A 15 -21.53 -5.54 -0.57
CA ALA A 15 -21.91 -4.57 0.45
C ALA A 15 -20.92 -4.57 1.64
N THR A 16 -20.41 -5.75 2.00
CA THR A 16 -19.35 -5.88 3.01
C THR A 16 -18.08 -5.15 2.58
N LEU A 17 -17.70 -5.25 1.30
CA LEU A 17 -16.55 -4.56 0.72
C LEU A 17 -16.74 -3.04 0.74
N MET A 18 -17.90 -2.56 0.30
CA MET A 18 -18.22 -1.11 0.34
C MET A 18 -18.14 -0.56 1.77
N LEU A 19 -18.63 -1.33 2.76
CA LEU A 19 -18.56 -0.95 4.16
C LEU A 19 -17.11 -0.92 4.67
N ALA A 20 -16.30 -1.92 4.34
CA ALA A 20 -14.88 -1.96 4.70
C ALA A 20 -14.11 -0.76 4.14
N MET A 21 -14.30 -0.45 2.85
CA MET A 21 -13.69 0.71 2.19
C MET A 21 -14.13 2.03 2.83
N ALA A 22 -15.43 2.17 3.12
CA ALA A 22 -15.95 3.37 3.78
C ALA A 22 -15.39 3.55 5.21
N HIS A 23 -15.12 2.46 5.94
CA HIS A 23 -14.43 2.55 7.23
C HIS A 23 -12.96 2.96 7.06
N GLN A 24 -12.27 2.42 6.05
CA GLN A 24 -10.88 2.76 5.74
C GLN A 24 -10.73 4.24 5.37
N GLU A 25 -11.58 4.78 4.49
CA GLU A 25 -11.57 6.20 4.10
C GLU A 25 -11.81 7.14 5.30
N LYS A 26 -12.59 6.70 6.29
CA LYS A 26 -12.85 7.45 7.53
C LYS A 26 -11.75 7.28 8.59
N GLY A 27 -10.71 6.50 8.31
CA GLY A 27 -9.64 6.21 9.26
C GLY A 27 -10.01 5.22 10.38
N HIS A 28 -11.18 4.56 10.29
CA HIS A 28 -11.61 3.54 11.24
C HIS A 28 -10.94 2.18 10.91
N ARG A 29 -9.62 2.12 11.10
CA ARG A 29 -8.75 1.02 10.63
C ARG A 29 -9.20 -0.35 11.14
N GLU A 30 -9.49 -0.48 12.43
CA GLU A 30 -9.89 -1.75 13.05
C GLU A 30 -11.24 -2.25 12.50
N LYS A 31 -12.19 -1.33 12.27
CA LYS A 31 -13.47 -1.69 11.65
C LYS A 31 -13.29 -2.11 10.19
N ALA A 32 -12.43 -1.42 9.45
CA ALA A 32 -12.12 -1.80 8.06
C ALA A 32 -11.52 -3.21 8.01
N VAL A 33 -10.54 -3.51 8.86
CA VAL A 33 -9.94 -4.85 9.00
C VAL A 33 -11.02 -5.90 9.29
N TYR A 34 -11.88 -5.67 10.28
CA TYR A 34 -12.95 -6.60 10.64
C TYR A 34 -13.83 -6.99 9.45
N TYR A 35 -14.27 -6.01 8.64
CA TYR A 35 -15.11 -6.31 7.47
C TYR A 35 -14.33 -6.92 6.31
N TYR A 36 -13.08 -6.51 6.07
CA TYR A 36 -12.24 -7.16 5.07
C TYR A 36 -11.93 -8.63 5.43
N GLU A 37 -11.70 -8.94 6.70
CA GLU A 37 -11.48 -10.32 7.16
C GLU A 37 -12.71 -11.20 6.95
N LYS A 38 -13.93 -10.67 7.11
CA LYS A 38 -15.15 -11.41 6.75
C LYS A 38 -15.17 -11.79 5.27
N ILE A 39 -14.68 -10.92 4.38
CA ILE A 39 -14.63 -11.20 2.94
C ILE A 39 -13.55 -12.25 2.65
N ILE A 40 -12.37 -12.15 3.25
CA ILE A 40 -11.25 -13.06 2.94
C ILE A 40 -11.53 -14.51 3.38
N VAL A 41 -12.38 -14.72 4.39
CA VAL A 41 -12.86 -16.07 4.76
C VAL A 41 -13.64 -16.74 3.62
N LYS A 42 -14.35 -15.97 2.79
CA LYS A 42 -15.15 -16.48 1.66
C LYS A 42 -14.44 -16.41 0.32
N ALA A 43 -13.57 -15.42 0.14
CA ALA A 43 -12.82 -15.18 -1.08
C ALA A 43 -11.32 -15.06 -0.75
N PRO A 44 -10.65 -16.16 -0.38
CA PRO A 44 -9.30 -16.14 0.19
C PRO A 44 -8.22 -15.60 -0.74
N ASN A 45 -8.49 -15.54 -2.05
CA ASN A 45 -7.56 -15.07 -3.09
C ASN A 45 -8.03 -13.76 -3.72
N ASN A 46 -8.92 -13.02 -3.06
CA ASN A 46 -9.33 -11.70 -3.55
C ASN A 46 -8.17 -10.70 -3.39
N THR A 47 -7.44 -10.46 -4.48
CA THR A 47 -6.25 -9.60 -4.53
C THR A 47 -6.50 -8.20 -3.97
N LEU A 48 -7.66 -7.59 -4.27
CA LEU A 48 -8.00 -6.25 -3.78
C LEU A 48 -8.12 -6.23 -2.25
N VAL A 49 -8.82 -7.21 -1.69
CA VAL A 49 -9.01 -7.32 -0.23
C VAL A 49 -7.70 -7.65 0.47
N LEU A 50 -6.89 -8.55 -0.09
CA LEU A 50 -5.57 -8.86 0.43
C LEU A 50 -4.66 -7.63 0.42
N ASN A 51 -4.68 -6.84 -0.66
CA ASN A 51 -3.92 -5.60 -0.74
C ASN A 51 -4.31 -4.61 0.37
N ASN A 52 -5.61 -4.37 0.54
CA ASN A 52 -6.10 -3.42 1.55
C ASN A 52 -5.85 -3.92 2.98
N LEU A 53 -5.99 -5.23 3.22
CA LEU A 53 -5.61 -5.83 4.50
C LEU A 53 -4.12 -5.71 4.78
N ALA A 54 -3.25 -5.94 3.78
CA ALA A 54 -1.82 -5.80 3.95
C ALA A 54 -1.43 -4.37 4.37
N TRP A 55 -2.01 -3.36 3.71
CA TRP A 55 -1.84 -1.96 4.09
C TRP A 55 -2.30 -1.69 5.52
N LEU A 56 -3.52 -2.08 5.87
CA LEU A 56 -4.09 -1.84 7.20
C LEU A 56 -3.35 -2.59 8.31
N TYR A 57 -2.98 -3.85 8.07
CA TYR A 57 -2.15 -4.62 8.99
C TYR A 57 -0.80 -3.93 9.22
N GLN A 58 -0.19 -3.36 8.19
CA GLN A 58 1.04 -2.60 8.34
C GLN A 58 0.85 -1.35 9.20
N GLU A 59 -0.18 -0.55 8.95
CA GLU A 59 -0.49 0.65 9.75
C GLU A 59 -0.78 0.32 11.22
N LEU A 60 -1.35 -0.85 11.49
CA LEU A 60 -1.69 -1.32 12.84
C LEU A 60 -0.54 -2.09 13.52
N GLY A 61 0.61 -2.28 12.86
CA GLY A 61 1.73 -3.06 13.38
C GLY A 61 1.43 -4.57 13.53
N ASP A 62 0.46 -5.08 12.76
CA ASP A 62 0.08 -6.48 12.76
C ASP A 62 1.08 -7.32 11.93
N LYS A 63 1.62 -8.37 12.54
CA LYS A 63 2.61 -9.27 11.93
C LYS A 63 2.11 -9.99 10.69
N ARG A 64 0.79 -10.03 10.46
CA ARG A 64 0.16 -10.62 9.26
C ARG A 64 0.40 -9.79 8.00
N ALA A 65 0.85 -8.54 8.11
CA ALA A 65 1.04 -7.62 6.99
C ALA A 65 1.87 -8.23 5.85
N VAL A 66 3.08 -8.71 6.15
CA VAL A 66 4.01 -9.26 5.14
C VAL A 66 3.39 -10.43 4.38
N ALA A 67 2.92 -11.45 5.08
CA ALA A 67 2.34 -12.64 4.45
C ALA A 67 1.10 -12.31 3.61
N THR A 68 0.29 -11.34 4.07
CA THR A 68 -0.90 -10.88 3.34
C THR A 68 -0.51 -10.13 2.07
N ALA A 69 0.52 -9.28 2.13
CA ALA A 69 1.01 -8.51 1.00
C ALA A 69 1.63 -9.41 -0.08
N GLU A 70 2.42 -10.40 0.33
CA GLU A 70 2.99 -11.41 -0.58
C GLU A 70 1.90 -12.23 -1.27
N LYS A 71 0.84 -12.60 -0.53
CA LYS A 71 -0.31 -13.29 -1.10
C LYS A 71 -1.06 -12.42 -2.10
N ALA A 72 -1.21 -11.12 -1.81
CA ALA A 72 -1.81 -10.17 -2.75
C ALA A 72 -0.98 -10.12 -4.04
N LEU A 73 0.35 -9.94 -3.92
CA LEU A 73 1.28 -9.82 -5.04
C LEU A 73 1.26 -11.06 -5.95
N ALA A 74 1.18 -12.26 -5.37
CA ALA A 74 1.14 -13.52 -6.12
C ALA A 74 -0.08 -13.64 -7.06
N GLY A 75 -1.18 -12.96 -6.76
CA GLY A 75 -2.40 -12.93 -7.58
C GLY A 75 -2.55 -11.66 -8.44
N ALA A 76 -1.48 -10.88 -8.60
CA ALA A 76 -1.54 -9.50 -9.11
C ALA A 76 -0.54 -9.21 -10.24
N GLU A 77 -0.31 -10.17 -11.14
CA GLU A 77 0.52 -9.93 -12.33
C GLU A 77 0.06 -8.63 -13.03
N SER A 78 0.98 -7.69 -13.23
CA SER A 78 0.76 -6.39 -13.87
C SER A 78 -0.11 -5.36 -13.11
N ARG A 79 -0.20 -5.45 -11.77
CA ARG A 79 -0.85 -4.43 -10.93
C ARG A 79 0.17 -3.64 -10.10
N PRO A 80 0.66 -2.50 -10.61
CA PRO A 80 1.70 -1.72 -9.93
C PRO A 80 1.27 -1.22 -8.55
N GLU A 81 -0.02 -0.99 -8.30
CA GLU A 81 -0.56 -0.60 -7.00
C GLU A 81 -0.45 -1.70 -5.94
N VAL A 82 -0.55 -2.97 -6.35
CA VAL A 82 -0.38 -4.11 -5.44
C VAL A 82 1.11 -4.37 -5.19
N ALA A 83 1.93 -4.23 -6.23
CA ALA A 83 3.38 -4.28 -6.09
C ALA A 83 3.90 -3.16 -5.17
N ASP A 84 3.37 -1.95 -5.28
CA ASP A 84 3.70 -0.83 -4.40
C ASP A 84 3.40 -1.16 -2.93
N THR A 85 2.18 -1.60 -2.64
CA THR A 85 1.79 -1.99 -1.29
C THR A 85 2.69 -3.10 -0.74
N ALA A 86 2.92 -4.17 -1.53
CA ALA A 86 3.76 -5.28 -1.10
C ALA A 86 5.22 -4.86 -0.86
N GLY A 87 5.79 -4.07 -1.77
CA GLY A 87 7.12 -3.53 -1.64
C GLY A 87 7.25 -2.65 -0.40
N TRP A 88 6.32 -1.72 -0.20
CA TRP A 88 6.27 -0.84 0.96
C TRP A 88 6.18 -1.60 2.29
N VAL A 89 5.26 -2.57 2.39
CA VAL A 89 5.12 -3.42 3.58
C VAL A 89 6.44 -4.15 3.88
N LEU A 90 7.12 -4.68 2.88
CA LEU A 90 8.43 -5.32 3.07
C LEU A 90 9.49 -4.34 3.58
N ILE A 91 9.55 -3.13 3.03
CA ILE A 91 10.46 -2.07 3.48
C ILE A 91 10.20 -1.69 4.94
N GLN A 92 8.93 -1.56 5.34
CA GLN A 92 8.57 -1.23 6.72
C GLN A 92 8.86 -2.37 7.71
N ASN A 93 8.94 -3.62 7.23
CA ASN A 93 9.34 -4.79 8.01
C ASN A 93 10.83 -5.14 7.87
N ASN A 94 11.68 -4.16 7.55
CA ASN A 94 13.14 -4.32 7.42
C ASN A 94 13.61 -5.32 6.35
N GLN A 95 12.74 -5.73 5.42
CA GLN A 95 13.09 -6.59 4.29
C GLN A 95 13.51 -5.75 3.09
N VAL A 96 14.50 -4.88 3.31
CA VAL A 96 14.87 -3.76 2.42
C VAL A 96 15.17 -4.24 0.99
N ASN A 97 16.03 -5.24 0.83
CA ASN A 97 16.42 -5.74 -0.50
C ASN A 97 15.24 -6.26 -1.31
N ARG A 98 14.32 -6.99 -0.66
CA ARG A 98 13.14 -7.57 -1.32
C ARG A 98 12.16 -6.47 -1.71
N GLY A 99 11.85 -5.57 -0.78
CA GLY A 99 10.92 -4.47 -1.03
C GLY A 99 11.42 -3.53 -2.12
N LEU A 100 12.73 -3.24 -2.15
CA LEU A 100 13.32 -2.35 -3.14
C LEU A 100 13.20 -2.90 -4.57
N VAL A 101 13.44 -4.20 -4.77
CA VAL A 101 13.28 -4.84 -6.10
C VAL A 101 11.84 -4.70 -6.60
N ILE A 102 10.86 -4.92 -5.71
CA ILE A 102 9.43 -4.84 -6.06
C ILE A 102 9.02 -3.39 -6.37
N LEU A 103 9.45 -2.43 -5.54
CA LEU A 103 9.14 -1.01 -5.75
C LEU A 103 9.77 -0.45 -7.03
N GLN A 104 10.98 -0.90 -7.39
CA GLN A 104 11.60 -0.55 -8.67
C GLN A 104 10.77 -1.05 -9.85
N GLN A 105 10.28 -2.29 -9.79
CA GLN A 105 9.40 -2.84 -10.82
C GLN A 105 8.08 -2.06 -10.91
N ALA A 106 7.46 -1.74 -9.76
CA ALA A 106 6.24 -0.94 -9.70
C ALA A 106 6.46 0.46 -10.32
N ALA A 107 7.58 1.10 -10.01
CA ALA A 107 7.93 2.42 -10.54
C ALA A 107 8.19 2.42 -12.06
N VAL A 108 8.72 1.32 -12.61
CA VAL A 108 8.88 1.13 -14.05
C VAL A 108 7.52 0.96 -14.74
N GLN A 109 6.60 0.18 -14.15
CA GLN A 109 5.27 -0.08 -14.72
C GLN A 109 4.35 1.14 -14.66
N ALA A 110 4.41 1.89 -13.56
CA ALA A 110 3.58 3.06 -13.34
C ALA A 110 4.45 4.31 -13.08
N PRO A 111 5.08 4.87 -14.14
CA PRO A 111 6.04 5.93 -13.97
C PRO A 111 5.48 7.26 -13.46
N HIS A 112 4.16 7.41 -13.52
CA HIS A 112 3.41 8.64 -13.32
C HIS A 112 2.64 8.66 -12.00
N ILE A 113 2.79 7.64 -11.15
CA ILE A 113 2.13 7.57 -9.83
C ILE A 113 3.11 8.07 -8.76
N PRO A 114 2.85 9.25 -8.15
CA PRO A 114 3.77 9.84 -7.17
C PRO A 114 3.99 9.00 -5.90
N ALA A 115 2.93 8.40 -5.34
CA ALA A 115 3.05 7.48 -4.19
C ALA A 115 4.13 6.41 -4.39
N ILE A 116 4.13 5.73 -5.54
CA ILE A 116 5.12 4.69 -5.86
C ILE A 116 6.54 5.26 -5.87
N ARG A 117 6.70 6.51 -6.34
CA ARG A 117 7.99 7.19 -6.36
C ARG A 117 8.50 7.55 -4.99
N VAL A 118 7.60 8.00 -4.11
CA VAL A 118 7.94 8.34 -2.73
C VAL A 118 8.34 7.07 -1.98
N HIS A 119 7.56 5.99 -2.07
CA HIS A 119 7.94 4.71 -1.46
C HIS A 119 9.27 4.17 -2.01
N LEU A 120 9.52 4.28 -3.32
CA LEU A 120 10.81 3.90 -3.90
C LEU A 120 11.96 4.75 -3.36
N ALA A 121 11.79 6.07 -3.24
CA ALA A 121 12.81 6.95 -2.69
C ALA A 121 13.13 6.56 -1.24
N GLU A 122 12.13 6.31 -0.40
CA GLU A 122 12.34 5.82 0.96
C GLU A 122 13.03 4.47 1.03
N ALA A 123 12.66 3.55 0.15
CA ALA A 123 13.31 2.26 0.03
C ALA A 123 14.80 2.40 -0.33
N LEU A 124 15.13 3.33 -1.23
CA LEU A 124 16.51 3.66 -1.60
C LEU A 124 17.28 4.24 -0.40
N ILE A 125 16.69 5.15 0.37
CA ILE A 125 17.31 5.70 1.59
C ILE A 125 17.60 4.59 2.60
N LYS A 126 16.62 3.72 2.89
CA LYS A 126 16.81 2.57 3.80
C LYS A 126 17.85 1.57 3.29
N ALA A 127 18.09 1.52 1.99
CA ALA A 127 19.14 0.71 1.37
C ALA A 127 20.52 1.40 1.33
N GLY A 128 20.65 2.62 1.86
CA GLY A 128 21.89 3.41 1.78
C GLY A 128 22.18 3.99 0.39
N ARG A 129 21.19 4.00 -0.51
CA ARG A 129 21.30 4.48 -1.90
C ARG A 129 20.78 5.92 -2.02
N GLU A 130 21.27 6.81 -1.16
CA GLU A 130 20.77 8.18 -1.00
C GLU A 130 20.88 9.04 -2.27
N ASP A 131 21.95 8.88 -3.05
CA ASP A 131 22.13 9.60 -4.32
C ASP A 131 21.02 9.27 -5.33
N GLU A 132 20.55 8.03 -5.34
CA GLU A 132 19.46 7.60 -6.22
C GLU A 132 18.11 8.10 -5.70
N ALA A 133 17.88 8.06 -4.39
CA ALA A 133 16.69 8.64 -3.77
C ALA A 133 16.57 10.14 -4.09
N LYS A 134 17.68 10.88 -3.95
CA LYS A 134 17.76 12.32 -4.25
C LYS A 134 17.40 12.62 -5.71
N LYS A 135 17.92 11.82 -6.65
CA LYS A 135 17.59 11.94 -8.09
C LYS A 135 16.09 11.70 -8.33
N GLU A 136 15.53 10.66 -7.71
CA GLU A 136 14.11 10.31 -7.86
C GLU A 136 13.20 11.41 -7.33
N LEU A 137 13.43 11.87 -6.09
CA LEU A 137 12.66 12.95 -5.45
C LEU A 137 12.78 14.28 -6.20
N THR A 138 14.00 14.63 -6.65
CA THR A 138 14.22 15.85 -7.44
C THR A 138 13.46 15.80 -8.77
N ARG A 139 13.41 14.63 -9.42
CA ARG A 139 12.62 14.45 -10.65
C ARG A 139 11.13 14.60 -10.36
N LEU A 140 10.62 13.93 -9.32
CA LEU A 140 9.22 13.97 -8.94
C LEU A 140 8.75 15.40 -8.60
N LEU A 141 9.54 16.15 -7.83
CA LEU A 141 9.18 17.50 -7.36
C LEU A 141 9.23 18.58 -8.45
N LYS A 142 9.88 18.30 -9.59
CA LYS A 142 9.83 19.16 -10.78
C LYS A 142 8.48 19.11 -11.49
N GLU A 143 7.63 18.13 -11.20
CA GLU A 143 6.28 18.10 -11.75
C GLU A 143 5.47 19.32 -11.28
N LYS A 144 4.83 19.99 -12.24
CA LYS A 144 4.02 21.19 -11.98
C LYS A 144 2.69 20.87 -11.31
N LYS A 145 2.14 19.67 -11.56
CA LYS A 145 0.86 19.25 -10.99
C LYS A 145 1.05 18.97 -9.50
N ARG A 146 0.12 19.44 -8.68
CA ARG A 146 0.07 19.08 -7.26
C ARG A 146 -0.36 17.61 -7.12
N PHE A 147 0.31 16.89 -6.24
CA PHE A 147 0.00 15.51 -5.85
C PHE A 147 0.00 15.40 -4.32
N ALA A 148 -0.58 14.33 -3.78
CA ALA A 148 -0.85 14.19 -2.35
C ALA A 148 0.45 14.08 -1.53
N GLU A 149 1.43 13.35 -2.06
CA GLU A 149 2.69 12.99 -1.40
C GLU A 149 3.77 14.08 -1.55
N ARG A 150 3.42 15.28 -2.05
CA ARG A 150 4.41 16.31 -2.36
C ARG A 150 5.16 16.80 -1.12
N GLU A 151 4.43 17.05 -0.04
CA GLU A 151 5.02 17.51 1.22
C GLU A 151 5.97 16.45 1.81
N GLU A 152 5.60 15.18 1.72
CA GLU A 152 6.43 14.05 2.14
C GLU A 152 7.70 13.94 1.29
N ALA A 153 7.57 14.04 -0.03
CA ALA A 153 8.71 14.05 -0.94
C ALA A 153 9.68 15.23 -0.69
N GLU A 154 9.15 16.41 -0.35
CA GLU A 154 9.96 17.58 0.02
C GLU A 154 10.75 17.33 1.31
N LYS A 155 10.10 16.80 2.36
CA LYS A 155 10.75 16.44 3.63
C LYS A 155 11.84 15.38 3.45
N LEU A 156 11.57 14.35 2.65
CA LEU A 156 12.56 13.32 2.33
C LEU A 156 13.75 13.89 1.57
N LEU A 157 13.54 14.83 0.64
CA LEU A 157 14.63 15.44 -0.10
C LEU A 157 15.48 16.35 0.81
N GLU A 158 14.86 17.00 1.80
CA GLU A 158 15.55 17.83 2.78
C GLU A 158 16.41 17.02 3.74
N SER A 159 16.03 15.80 4.11
CA SER A 159 16.84 14.94 4.98
C SER A 159 18.10 14.38 4.30
N LEU A 160 18.23 14.50 2.97
CA LEU A 160 19.37 14.04 2.14
C LEU A 160 20.32 15.19 1.74
N LYS A 161 20.32 16.28 2.50
CA LYS A 161 21.19 17.46 2.31
C LYS A 161 22.22 17.55 3.41
#